data_AF-A0A924X1J3-F1
#
_entry.id   AF-A0A924X1J3-F1
#
_cell.length_a   1.000
_cell.length_b   1.000
_cell.length_c   1.000
_cell.angle_alpha   90.00
_cell.angle_beta   90.00
_cell.angle_gamma   90.00
#
_symmetry.space_group_name_H-M   'P 1'
#
loop_
_entity.id
_entity.type
_entity.pdbx_description
1 polymer ?
#
loop_
_entity_poly.entity_id
_entity_poly.type
_entity_poly.pdbx_seq_one_letter_code
_entity_poly.pdbx_strand_id
1 'polypeptide(L)'
;MLHDSMAGLPMKPSVNIQKLLYRDTSYFIEATYIAIAHGTWNGEIQQFRKDGSKIIVEGHLTLVKDDTGNPKSILAISPDITKRKAAENEIHQLAFYDALTSLPNRQLLIDRLKNSLASKK
;
A
#
# COMPACT_ATOMS: atom_id res chain seq x y z
N MET A 1 2.83 -6.20 -25.78
CA MET A 1 4.26 -6.25 -26.15
C MET A 1 5.13 -5.82 -24.94
N LEU A 2 4.95 -6.47 -23.78
CA LEU A 2 5.59 -6.11 -22.50
C LEU A 2 6.08 -7.35 -21.72
N HIS A 3 6.29 -8.47 -22.41
CA HIS A 3 6.61 -9.76 -21.76
C HIS A 3 8.08 -10.18 -21.86
N ASP A 4 8.87 -9.57 -22.75
CA ASP A 4 10.19 -10.10 -23.14
C ASP A 4 11.41 -9.39 -22.51
N SER A 5 11.21 -8.42 -21.60
CA SER A 5 12.33 -7.72 -20.94
C SER A 5 12.42 -7.99 -19.44
N MET A 6 12.10 -9.23 -19.02
CA MET A 6 12.22 -9.71 -17.64
C MET A 6 13.20 -10.89 -17.50
N ALA A 7 14.00 -11.18 -18.53
CA ALA A 7 14.87 -12.37 -18.57
C ALA A 7 16.24 -12.20 -17.88
N GLY A 8 16.55 -11.03 -17.29
CA GLY A 8 17.89 -10.70 -16.80
C GLY A 8 18.12 -10.73 -15.28
N LEU A 9 17.06 -10.82 -14.47
CA LEU A 9 17.23 -10.88 -13.01
C LEU A 9 17.20 -12.34 -12.56
N PRO A 10 18.24 -12.87 -11.86
CA PRO A 10 18.27 -14.24 -11.37
C PRO A 10 17.38 -14.37 -10.12
N MET A 11 16.11 -13.99 -10.22
CA MET A 11 15.13 -14.27 -9.19
C MET A 11 14.66 -15.71 -9.38
N LYS A 12 15.45 -16.71 -8.93
CA LYS A 12 14.92 -18.07 -8.76
C LYS A 12 13.89 -18.01 -7.62
N PRO A 13 12.59 -18.22 -7.88
CA PRO A 13 11.57 -18.16 -6.84
C PRO A 13 11.79 -19.35 -5.89
N SER A 14 12.48 -19.10 -4.79
CA SER A 14 12.60 -20.04 -3.69
C SER A 14 11.41 -19.79 -2.76
N VAL A 15 10.40 -20.66 -2.88
CA VAL A 15 9.09 -20.59 -2.21
C VAL A 15 8.22 -19.45 -2.74
N ASN A 16 6.98 -19.80 -3.08
CA ASN A 16 5.98 -18.98 -3.77
C ASN A 16 5.35 -17.90 -2.86
N ILE A 17 6.19 -17.13 -2.15
CA ILE A 17 5.77 -16.14 -1.15
C ILE A 17 4.91 -15.04 -1.77
N GLN A 18 5.12 -14.73 -3.05
CA GLN A 18 4.27 -13.80 -3.80
C GLN A 18 2.82 -14.28 -3.87
N LYS A 19 2.57 -15.55 -4.22
CA LYS A 19 1.19 -16.09 -4.23
C LYS A 19 0.61 -16.30 -2.83
N LEU A 20 1.46 -16.38 -1.80
CA LEU A 20 1.00 -16.43 -0.41
C LEU A 20 0.52 -15.05 0.06
N LEU A 21 1.31 -14.01 -0.23
CA LEU A 21 1.05 -12.64 0.23
C LEU A 21 0.05 -11.91 -0.65
N TYR A 22 -0.07 -12.26 -1.94
CA TYR A 22 -0.88 -11.52 -2.91
C TYR A 22 -1.87 -12.45 -3.62
N ARG A 23 -3.15 -12.02 -3.68
CA ARG A 23 -4.19 -12.67 -4.50
C ARG A 23 -4.07 -12.28 -5.97
N ASP A 24 -3.71 -11.02 -6.20
CA ASP A 24 -3.33 -10.46 -7.49
C ASP A 24 -1.90 -9.94 -7.38
N THR A 25 -1.01 -10.53 -8.16
CA THR A 25 0.42 -10.18 -8.18
C THR A 25 0.73 -8.91 -8.97
N SER A 26 -0.25 -8.34 -9.69
CA SER A 26 -0.05 -7.17 -10.55
C SER A 26 0.53 -5.97 -9.77
N TYR A 27 0.00 -5.71 -8.57
CA TYR A 27 0.52 -4.64 -7.69
C TYR A 27 1.98 -4.87 -7.28
N PHE A 28 2.34 -6.11 -6.94
CA PHE A 28 3.72 -6.43 -6.57
C PHE A 28 4.67 -6.27 -7.78
N ILE A 29 4.22 -6.69 -8.95
CA ILE A 29 4.98 -6.55 -10.21
C ILE A 29 5.21 -5.07 -10.51
N GLU A 30 4.17 -4.24 -10.45
CA GLU A 30 4.26 -2.79 -10.67
C GLU A 30 5.21 -2.10 -9.68
N ALA A 31 5.06 -2.38 -8.38
CA ALA A 31 5.95 -1.85 -7.35
C ALA A 31 7.41 -2.26 -7.58
N THR A 32 7.63 -3.49 -8.04
CA THR A 32 8.98 -4.00 -8.37
C THR A 32 9.54 -3.30 -9.60
N TYR A 33 8.75 -3.07 -10.64
CA TYR A 33 9.18 -2.31 -11.82
C TYR A 33 9.61 -0.88 -11.46
N ILE A 34 8.81 -0.20 -10.63
CA ILE A 34 9.13 1.16 -10.18
C ILE A 34 10.43 1.14 -9.35
N ALA A 35 10.60 0.17 -8.45
CA ALA A 35 11.82 0.05 -7.66
C ALA A 35 13.06 -0.25 -8.53
N ILE A 36 12.92 -1.03 -9.60
CA ILE A 36 14.02 -1.27 -10.56
C ILE A 36 14.37 0.01 -11.32
N ALA A 37 13.36 0.75 -11.80
CA ALA A 37 13.55 1.96 -12.59
C ALA A 37 14.09 3.15 -11.77
N HIS A 38 13.60 3.31 -10.53
CA HIS A 38 13.86 4.50 -9.70
C HIS A 38 14.72 4.20 -8.46
N GLY A 39 15.10 2.94 -8.24
CA GLY A 39 15.87 2.50 -7.07
C GLY A 39 15.01 2.16 -5.84
N THR A 40 13.83 2.77 -5.70
CA THR A 40 12.92 2.49 -4.59
C THR A 40 11.45 2.62 -4.98
N TRP A 41 10.57 1.94 -4.24
CA TRP A 41 9.12 2.16 -4.26
C TRP A 41 8.59 2.16 -2.83
N ASN A 42 7.60 3.01 -2.54
CA ASN A 42 6.93 3.07 -1.24
C ASN A 42 5.42 3.23 -1.44
N GLY A 43 4.62 2.54 -0.63
CA GLY A 43 3.16 2.71 -0.66
C GLY A 43 2.41 1.68 0.18
N GLU A 44 1.10 1.88 0.33
CA GLU A 44 0.24 0.92 1.00
C GLU A 44 -0.13 -0.22 0.06
N ILE A 45 0.03 -1.46 0.50
CA ILE A 45 -0.40 -2.65 -0.24
C ILE A 45 -1.24 -3.55 0.66
N GLN A 46 -2.23 -4.19 0.06
CA GLN A 46 -2.93 -5.29 0.70
C GLN A 46 -2.14 -6.59 0.57
N GLN A 47 -1.91 -7.26 1.70
CA GLN A 47 -1.32 -8.58 1.75
C GLN A 47 -2.23 -9.58 2.49
N PHE A 48 -1.88 -10.86 2.41
CA PHE A 48 -2.53 -11.95 3.11
C PHE A 48 -1.53 -12.68 3.98
N ARG A 49 -1.91 -12.96 5.23
CA ARG A 49 -1.15 -13.85 6.11
C ARG A 49 -1.33 -15.31 5.67
N LYS A 50 -0.50 -16.19 6.22
CA LYS A 50 -0.57 -17.64 5.97
C LYS A 50 -1.96 -18.25 6.29
N ASP A 51 -2.64 -17.72 7.30
CA ASP A 51 -3.99 -18.13 7.68
C ASP A 51 -5.10 -17.59 6.76
N GLY A 52 -4.75 -16.77 5.76
CA GLY A 52 -5.67 -16.13 4.83
C GLY A 52 -6.26 -14.81 5.31
N SER A 53 -5.91 -14.34 6.51
CA SER A 53 -6.35 -13.02 6.99
C SER A 53 -5.73 -11.89 6.16
N LYS A 54 -6.55 -10.90 5.81
CA LYS A 54 -6.14 -9.71 5.05
C LYS A 54 -5.48 -8.69 5.97
N ILE A 55 -4.38 -8.12 5.51
CA ILE A 55 -3.68 -7.01 6.17
C ILE A 55 -3.40 -5.88 5.20
N ILE A 56 -3.21 -4.68 5.75
CA ILE A 56 -2.64 -3.56 5.04
C ILE A 56 -1.20 -3.41 5.53
N VAL A 57 -0.26 -3.39 4.60
CA VAL A 57 1.14 -3.12 4.88
C VAL A 57 1.57 -1.82 4.25
N GLU A 58 2.50 -1.12 4.90
CA GLU A 58 3.25 -0.03 4.29
C GLU A 58 4.51 -0.65 3.66
N GLY A 59 4.47 -0.88 2.35
CA GLY A 59 5.52 -1.56 1.62
C GLY A 59 6.65 -0.61 1.24
N HIS A 60 7.88 -1.04 1.46
CA HIS A 60 9.10 -0.38 1.02
C HIS A 60 9.93 -1.38 0.22
N LEU A 61 10.11 -1.13 -1.08
CA LEU A 61 10.96 -1.92 -1.95
C LEU A 61 12.20 -1.09 -2.30
N THR A 62 13.39 -1.65 -2.11
CA THR A 62 14.67 -1.02 -2.44
C THR A 62 15.48 -1.93 -3.34
N LEU A 63 15.94 -1.41 -4.47
CA LEU A 63 16.87 -2.09 -5.36
C LEU A 63 18.25 -2.12 -4.72
N VAL A 64 18.72 -3.33 -4.42
CA VAL A 64 20.09 -3.60 -4.00
C VAL A 64 20.90 -3.90 -5.24
N LYS A 65 21.98 -3.13 -5.43
CA LYS A 65 22.95 -3.30 -6.50
C LYS A 65 24.18 -4.04 -5.99
N ASP A 66 24.89 -4.71 -6.87
CA ASP A 66 26.23 -5.24 -6.57
C ASP A 66 27.31 -4.15 -6.65
N ASP A 67 28.55 -4.54 -6.37
CA ASP A 67 29.72 -3.63 -6.38
C ASP A 67 30.02 -3.06 -7.77
N THR A 68 29.46 -3.66 -8.83
CA THR A 68 29.57 -3.19 -10.21
C THR A 68 28.41 -2.28 -10.64
N GLY A 69 27.48 -1.99 -9.72
CA GLY A 69 26.31 -1.16 -9.97
C GLY A 69 25.14 -1.88 -10.65
N ASN A 70 25.23 -3.19 -10.85
CA ASN A 70 24.19 -3.97 -11.51
C ASN A 70 23.08 -4.39 -10.53
N PRO A 71 21.80 -4.46 -10.97
CA PRO A 71 20.70 -4.99 -10.16
C PRO A 71 20.99 -6.40 -9.62
N LYS A 72 21.01 -6.56 -8.29
CA LYS A 72 21.30 -7.83 -7.62
C LYS A 72 20.06 -8.44 -6.95
N SER A 73 19.30 -7.64 -6.22
CA SER A 73 18.11 -8.10 -5.49
C SER A 73 17.19 -6.94 -5.11
N ILE A 74 15.98 -7.25 -4.66
CA ILE A 74 15.06 -6.28 -4.04
C ILE A 74 14.94 -6.60 -2.55
N LEU A 75 15.22 -5.61 -1.71
CA LEU A 75 14.88 -5.66 -0.29
C LEU A 75 13.44 -5.16 -0.12
N ALA A 76 12.57 -5.97 0.48
CA ALA A 76 11.20 -5.61 0.79
C ALA A 76 10.99 -5.56 2.31
N ILE A 77 10.51 -4.42 2.80
CA ILE A 77 10.06 -4.22 4.19
C ILE A 77 8.57 -3.93 4.12
N SER A 78 7.76 -4.58 4.95
CA SER A 78 6.28 -4.48 4.88
C SER A 78 5.65 -4.51 6.27
N PRO A 79 5.88 -3.49 7.12
CA PRO A 79 5.21 -3.36 8.40
C PRO A 79 3.69 -3.42 8.24
N ASP A 80 3.06 -4.23 9.08
CA ASP A 80 1.60 -4.31 9.19
C ASP A 80 1.06 -3.05 9.86
N ILE A 81 0.30 -2.25 9.09
CA ILE A 81 -0.32 -1.01 9.54
C ILE A 81 -1.83 -1.17 9.77
N THR A 82 -2.36 -2.40 9.74
CA THR A 82 -3.81 -2.66 9.85
C THR A 82 -4.40 -2.05 11.12
N LYS A 83 -3.73 -2.22 12.26
CA LYS A 83 -4.17 -1.66 13.55
C LYS A 83 -4.10 -0.13 13.56
N ARG A 84 -3.02 0.44 13.00
CA ARG A 84 -2.83 1.88 12.87
C ARG A 84 -3.96 2.51 12.05
N LYS A 85 -4.27 1.94 10.88
CA LYS A 85 -5.37 2.38 10.01
C LYS A 85 -6.73 2.22 10.67
N ALA A 86 -6.95 1.15 11.43
CA ALA A 86 -8.20 0.96 12.18
C ALA A 86 -8.40 2.05 13.24
N ALA A 87 -7.35 2.38 14.00
CA ALA A 87 -7.39 3.45 14.99
C ALA A 87 -7.56 4.84 14.33
N GLU A 88 -6.87 5.12 13.23
CA GLU A 88 -7.05 6.36 12.46
C GLU A 88 -8.50 6.50 11.96
N ASN A 89 -9.10 5.42 11.46
CA ASN A 89 -10.51 5.40 11.05
C ASN A 89 -11.45 5.61 12.23
N GLU A 90 -11.20 4.98 13.37
CA GLU A 90 -12.02 5.14 14.58
C GLU A 90 -11.97 6.59 15.09
N ILE A 91 -10.78 7.19 15.15
CA ILE A 91 -10.61 8.60 15.49
C ILE A 91 -11.38 9.49 14.50
N HIS A 92 -11.30 9.20 13.20
CA HIS A 92 -12.04 9.95 12.18
C HIS A 92 -13.56 9.83 12.37
N GLN A 93 -14.06 8.63 12.68
CA GLN A 93 -15.47 8.41 12.98
C GLN A 93 -15.91 9.21 14.20
N LEU A 94 -15.15 9.14 15.31
CA LEU A 94 -15.47 9.89 16.53
C LEU A 94 -15.40 11.42 16.34
N ALA A 95 -14.50 11.90 15.47
CA ALA A 95 -14.32 13.33 15.22
C ALA A 95 -15.44 13.93 14.34
N PHE A 96 -16.06 13.14 13.46
CA PHE A 96 -16.98 13.66 12.43
C PHE A 96 -18.36 13.02 12.42
N TYR A 97 -18.58 11.94 13.15
CA TYR A 97 -19.83 11.19 13.20
C TYR A 97 -20.29 10.96 14.64
N ASP A 98 -21.59 10.92 14.84
CA ASP A 98 -22.20 10.57 16.12
C ASP A 98 -22.13 9.05 16.33
N ALA A 99 -21.60 8.61 17.47
CA ALA A 99 -21.30 7.21 17.74
C ALA A 99 -22.54 6.30 17.84
N LEU A 100 -23.72 6.86 18.14
CA LEU A 100 -24.96 6.08 18.28
C LEU A 100 -25.71 5.96 16.96
N THR A 101 -25.64 6.98 16.10
CA THR A 101 -26.45 7.08 14.88
C THR A 101 -25.65 6.93 13.59
N SER A 102 -24.32 6.99 13.65
CA SER A 102 -23.43 7.08 12.48
C SER A 102 -23.73 8.26 11.56
N LEU A 103 -24.49 9.25 12.03
CA LEU A 103 -24.82 10.46 11.28
C LEU A 103 -23.70 11.49 11.43
N PRO A 104 -23.48 12.37 10.43
CA PRO A 104 -22.56 13.49 10.53
C PRO A 104 -22.82 14.30 11.80
N ASN A 105 -21.80 14.48 12.62
CA ASN A 105 -21.91 15.31 13.80
C ASN A 105 -21.99 16.79 13.42
N ARG A 106 -22.27 17.63 14.41
CA ARG A 106 -22.43 19.08 14.22
C ARG A 106 -21.19 19.72 13.57
N GLN A 107 -20.00 19.21 13.85
CA GLN A 107 -18.75 19.72 13.27
C GLN A 107 -18.71 19.47 11.76
N LEU A 108 -18.94 18.22 11.33
CA LEU A 108 -18.95 17.85 9.91
C LEU A 108 -20.07 18.56 9.13
N LEU A 109 -21.25 18.75 9.75
CA LEU A 109 -22.35 19.52 9.16
C LEU A 109 -21.93 20.97 8.87
N ILE A 110 -21.35 21.65 9.86
CA ILE A 110 -20.94 23.06 9.72
C ILE A 110 -19.83 23.19 8.67
N ASP A 111 -18.85 22.28 8.64
CA ASP A 111 -17.77 22.30 7.65
C ASP A 111 -18.30 22.10 6.23
N ARG A 112 -19.24 21.16 6.01
CA ARG A 112 -19.88 20.97 4.71
C ARG A 112 -20.70 22.18 4.28
N LEU A 113 -21.42 22.82 5.21
CA LEU A 113 -22.16 24.06 4.91
C LEU A 113 -21.20 25.18 4.49
N LYS A 114 -20.09 25.38 5.20
CA LYS A 114 -19.07 26.37 4.83
C LYS A 114 -18.46 26.09 3.46
N ASN A 115 -18.07 24.83 3.20
CA ASN A 115 -17.51 24.44 1.90
C ASN A 115 -18.50 24.67 0.75
N SER A 116 -19.79 24.36 0.94
CA SER A 116 -20.84 24.60 -0.06
C SER A 116 -21.14 26.08 -0.30
N LEU A 117 -20.97 26.94 0.72
CA LEU A 117 -21.12 28.38 0.57
C LEU A 117 -19.89 29.01 -0.09
N ALA A 118 -18.69 28.46 0.16
CA ALA A 118 -17.44 28.92 -0.44
C ALA A 118 -17.27 28.48 -1.90
N SER A 119 -17.84 27.33 -2.30
CA SER A 119 -17.79 26.84 -3.69
C SER A 119 -18.82 27.51 -4.63
N LYS A 120 -19.70 28.37 -4.11
CA LYS A 120 -20.52 29.28 -4.92
C LYS A 120 -19.83 30.65 -5.02
N LYS A 121 -18.84 30.76 -5.91
CA LYS A 121 -18.33 32.05 -6.38
C LYS A 121 -17.91 31.96 -7.83
#